data_AF-A0AAD7D8P3-F1
#
_entry.id   AF-A0AAD7D8P3-F1
#
_cell.length_a   1.000
_cell.length_b   1.000
_cell.length_c   1.000
_cell.angle_alpha   90.00
_cell.angle_beta   90.00
_cell.angle_gamma   90.00
#
_symmetry.space_group_name_H-M   'P 1'
#
loop_
_entity.id
_entity.type
_entity.pdbx_description
1 polymer ?
#
loop_
_entity_poly.entity_id
_entity_poly.type
_entity_poly.pdbx_seq_one_letter_code
_entity_poly.pdbx_strand_id
1 'polypeptide(L)'
;KYKTAKPRNWLGEVPFPMNPSFKPPPPISDAIRSRMYADYMLDPETNSVRALSQRYHTSLKRVEAILRLKGMEAAYVKNKPLQTGFLWGMEMLLDVKHRLGEDEFERADVHAADMLEQDENRDAARQRFQRQFWEMIPDDGKARPRAPILPVALQHAKRVAERHAQAAEDHKSNPRLMPRFKDSRTIKSPRAKVQTVERSGRPPVHFVDVGGKFIDVQERLRRLALAER
;
A
#
# COMPACT_ATOMS: atom_id res chain seq x y z
N LYS A 1 -23.54 -4.73 38.57
CA LYS A 1 -22.60 -3.62 38.28
C LYS A 1 -22.53 -3.25 36.79
N TYR A 2 -22.63 -4.20 35.86
CA TYR A 2 -22.46 -3.97 34.41
C TYR A 2 -23.76 -3.98 33.57
N LYS A 3 -24.94 -3.89 34.22
CA LYS A 3 -26.24 -3.96 33.51
C LYS A 3 -26.55 -2.69 32.70
N THR A 4 -26.08 -1.54 33.15
CA THR A 4 -26.27 -0.25 32.48
C THR A 4 -24.96 0.18 31.82
N ALA A 5 -25.06 0.72 30.60
CA ALA A 5 -23.92 1.28 29.88
C ALA A 5 -23.30 2.45 30.67
N LYS A 6 -21.98 2.40 30.88
CA LYS A 6 -21.18 3.44 31.51
C LYS A 6 -19.84 3.53 30.78
N PRO A 7 -19.26 4.74 30.63
CA PRO A 7 -17.95 4.91 30.00
C PRO A 7 -16.89 4.10 30.77
N ARG A 8 -16.02 3.38 30.04
CA ARG A 8 -14.88 2.60 30.60
C ARG A 8 -15.24 1.74 31.81
N ASN A 9 -16.42 1.12 31.79
CA ASN A 9 -16.89 0.24 32.86
C ASN A 9 -16.30 -1.17 32.75
N TRP A 10 -14.98 -1.27 32.91
CA TRP A 10 -14.23 -2.52 32.83
C TRP A 10 -14.41 -3.39 34.08
N LEU A 11 -14.03 -4.67 33.99
CA LEU A 11 -14.12 -5.61 35.11
C LEU A 11 -13.20 -5.23 36.29
N GLY A 12 -12.08 -4.56 36.01
CA GLY A 12 -11.13 -3.99 36.98
C GLY A 12 -10.61 -2.62 36.53
N GLU A 13 -9.41 -2.23 36.95
CA GLU A 13 -8.76 -0.97 36.49
C GLU A 13 -8.34 -1.00 35.01
N VAL A 14 -8.16 -2.21 34.46
CA VAL A 14 -7.84 -2.50 33.07
C VAL A 14 -8.92 -3.40 32.45
N PRO A 15 -9.07 -3.46 31.12
CA PRO A 15 -10.09 -4.29 30.48
C PRO A 15 -9.97 -5.78 30.84
N PHE A 16 -8.74 -6.26 30.95
CA PHE A 16 -8.42 -7.63 31.28
C PHE A 16 -7.60 -7.67 32.57
N PRO A 17 -8.17 -8.10 33.71
CA PRO A 17 -7.45 -8.15 34.99
C PRO A 17 -6.16 -8.98 34.93
N MET A 18 -6.15 -10.04 34.11
CA MET A 18 -5.00 -10.92 33.92
C MET A 18 -3.95 -10.36 32.94
N ASN A 19 -4.24 -9.25 32.26
CA ASN A 19 -3.29 -8.59 31.36
C ASN A 19 -3.28 -7.06 31.60
N PRO A 20 -2.56 -6.58 32.64
CA PRO A 20 -2.44 -5.16 32.93
C PRO A 20 -1.71 -4.35 31.85
N SER A 21 -0.95 -5.00 30.96
CA SER A 21 -0.25 -4.32 29.87
C SER A 21 -1.21 -3.81 28.80
N PHE A 22 -2.37 -4.45 28.64
CA PHE A 22 -3.35 -4.06 27.65
C PHE A 22 -4.20 -2.89 28.15
N LYS A 23 -3.82 -1.67 27.75
CA LYS A 23 -4.53 -0.42 28.06
C LYS A 23 -4.94 0.25 26.74
N PRO A 24 -6.15 -0.03 26.22
CA PRO A 24 -6.56 0.50 24.94
C PRO A 24 -6.73 2.03 25.04
N PRO A 25 -6.11 2.80 24.13
CA PRO A 25 -6.34 4.23 24.07
C PRO A 25 -7.76 4.51 23.55
N PRO A 26 -8.38 5.64 23.95
CA PRO A 26 -9.70 6.01 23.44
C PRO A 26 -9.64 6.23 21.91
N PRO A 27 -10.68 5.83 21.17
CA PRO A 27 -10.73 6.08 19.74
C PRO A 27 -10.97 7.56 19.42
N ILE A 28 -10.74 7.93 18.15
CA ILE A 28 -10.98 9.29 17.65
C ILE A 28 -12.47 9.49 17.42
N SER A 29 -13.00 10.62 17.88
CA SER A 29 -14.41 10.96 17.67
C SER A 29 -14.79 11.08 16.20
N ASP A 30 -16.05 10.75 15.90
CA ASP A 30 -16.62 10.87 14.57
C ASP A 30 -16.59 12.32 14.07
N ALA A 31 -16.82 13.29 14.96
CA ALA A 31 -16.72 14.71 14.64
C ALA A 31 -15.32 15.07 14.11
N ILE A 32 -14.25 14.58 14.75
CA ILE A 32 -12.88 14.80 14.30
C ILE A 32 -12.64 14.08 12.97
N ARG A 33 -13.08 12.83 12.84
CA ARG A 33 -12.94 12.05 11.59
C ARG A 33 -13.63 12.74 10.40
N SER A 34 -14.84 13.24 10.63
CA SER A 34 -15.62 13.99 9.64
C SER A 34 -14.95 15.31 9.26
N ARG A 35 -14.35 16.01 10.23
CA ARG A 35 -13.56 17.24 9.98
C ARG A 35 -12.31 16.96 9.14
N MET A 36 -11.55 15.92 9.48
CA MET A 36 -10.37 15.51 8.69
C MET A 36 -10.74 15.19 7.25
N TYR A 37 -11.87 14.51 7.04
CA TYR A 37 -12.37 14.21 5.70
C TYR A 37 -12.81 15.47 4.94
N ALA A 38 -13.52 16.39 5.59
CA ALA A 38 -13.92 17.66 4.99
C ALA A 38 -12.70 18.52 4.61
N ASP A 39 -11.73 18.66 5.50
CA ASP A 39 -10.48 19.39 5.26
C ASP A 39 -9.74 18.80 4.02
N TYR A 40 -9.64 17.47 3.94
CA TYR A 40 -9.02 16.78 2.81
C TYR A 40 -9.78 16.97 1.49
N MET A 41 -11.12 16.94 1.53
CA MET A 41 -11.96 17.11 0.34
C MET A 41 -11.97 18.55 -0.18
N LEU A 42 -11.75 19.55 0.69
CA LEU A 42 -11.64 20.95 0.30
C LEU A 42 -10.38 21.21 -0.52
N ASP A 43 -9.23 20.74 -0.03
CA ASP A 43 -7.95 20.91 -0.72
C ASP A 43 -6.98 19.77 -0.36
N PRO A 44 -6.83 18.76 -1.24
CA PRO A 44 -5.94 17.64 -1.01
C PRO A 44 -4.44 18.00 -1.03
N GLU A 45 -4.05 19.12 -1.66
CA GLU A 45 -2.64 19.51 -1.75
C GLU A 45 -2.17 20.16 -0.45
N THR A 46 -2.94 21.11 0.08
CA THR A 46 -2.62 21.76 1.36
C THR A 46 -2.93 20.85 2.54
N ASN A 47 -4.08 20.17 2.54
CA ASN A 47 -4.46 19.21 3.57
C ASN A 47 -4.05 17.78 3.20
N SER A 48 -2.80 17.61 2.75
CA SER A 48 -2.26 16.28 2.46
C SER A 48 -2.35 15.35 3.68
N VAL A 49 -2.31 14.03 3.45
CA VAL A 49 -2.33 13.00 4.52
C VAL A 49 -1.27 13.28 5.59
N ARG A 50 -0.10 13.76 5.19
CA ARG A 50 1.00 14.13 6.09
C ARG A 50 0.66 15.36 6.93
N ALA A 51 0.09 16.40 6.32
CA ALA A 51 -0.32 17.61 7.03
C ALA A 51 -1.42 17.31 8.06
N LEU A 52 -2.41 16.48 7.70
CA LEU A 52 -3.47 16.04 8.60
C LEU A 52 -2.92 15.17 9.74
N SER A 53 -2.00 14.25 9.44
CA SER A 53 -1.34 13.42 10.45
C SER A 53 -0.62 14.27 11.51
N GLN A 54 0.13 15.28 11.07
CA GLN A 54 0.82 16.21 11.95
C GLN A 54 -0.15 17.07 12.76
N ARG A 55 -1.18 17.63 12.13
CA ARG A 55 -2.16 18.51 12.78
C ARG A 55 -3.02 17.80 13.82
N TYR A 56 -3.41 16.56 13.54
CA TYR A 56 -4.29 15.77 14.41
C TYR A 56 -3.53 14.77 15.29
N HIS A 57 -2.19 14.72 15.20
CA HIS A 57 -1.31 13.79 15.94
C HIS A 57 -1.74 12.33 15.80
N THR A 58 -1.99 11.92 14.56
CA THR A 58 -2.43 10.56 14.22
C THR A 58 -1.48 9.94 13.21
N SER A 59 -1.27 8.63 13.26
CA SER A 59 -0.40 7.96 12.29
C SER A 59 -0.93 8.12 10.86
N LEU A 60 -0.02 8.17 9.89
CA LEU A 60 -0.37 8.34 8.48
C LEU A 60 -1.42 7.31 8.03
N LYS A 61 -1.27 6.06 8.46
CA LYS A 61 -2.23 4.99 8.20
C LYS A 61 -3.61 5.22 8.77
N ARG A 62 -3.67 5.75 9.98
CA ARG A 62 -4.94 6.02 10.62
C ARG A 62 -5.67 7.12 9.85
N VAL A 63 -4.95 8.15 9.38
CA VAL A 63 -5.51 9.18 8.48
C VAL A 63 -6.00 8.57 7.17
N GLU A 64 -5.17 7.77 6.48
CA GLU A 64 -5.56 7.09 5.23
C GLU A 64 -6.83 6.26 5.42
N ALA A 65 -6.91 5.49 6.51
CA ALA A 65 -8.06 4.66 6.84
C ALA A 65 -9.31 5.49 7.14
N ILE A 66 -9.18 6.61 7.87
CA ILE A 66 -10.29 7.53 8.16
C ILE A 66 -10.86 8.09 6.86
N LEU A 67 -10.00 8.61 5.98
CA LEU A 67 -10.42 9.17 4.70
C LEU A 67 -11.14 8.12 3.85
N ARG A 68 -10.63 6.88 3.83
CA ARG A 68 -11.24 5.76 3.12
C ARG A 68 -12.63 5.43 3.67
N LEU A 69 -12.75 5.25 4.98
CA LEU A 69 -14.01 4.85 5.62
C LEU A 69 -15.08 5.96 5.51
N LYS A 70 -14.69 7.23 5.62
CA LYS A 70 -15.59 8.37 5.40
C LYS A 70 -16.03 8.50 3.94
N GLY A 71 -15.14 8.22 2.98
CA GLY A 71 -15.51 8.12 1.57
C GLY A 71 -16.53 7.01 1.30
N MET A 72 -16.38 5.84 1.94
CA MET A 72 -17.38 4.77 1.87
C MET A 72 -18.71 5.20 2.49
N GLU A 73 -18.68 5.81 3.67
CA GLU A 73 -19.88 6.30 4.34
C GLU A 73 -20.68 7.25 3.43
N ALA A 74 -20.01 8.22 2.80
CA ALA A 74 -20.63 9.16 1.86
C ALA A 74 -21.26 8.46 0.64
N ALA A 75 -20.65 7.37 0.15
CA ALA A 75 -21.22 6.56 -0.92
C ALA A 75 -22.43 5.73 -0.45
N TYR A 76 -22.41 5.23 0.79
CA TYR A 76 -23.45 4.38 1.37
C TYR A 76 -24.74 5.14 1.69
N VAL A 77 -24.65 6.43 2.07
CA VAL A 77 -25.81 7.31 2.35
C VAL A 77 -26.82 7.31 1.20
N LYS A 78 -26.38 7.07 -0.04
CA LYS A 78 -27.25 7.06 -1.23
C LYS A 78 -28.28 5.91 -1.22
N ASN A 79 -28.02 4.80 -0.52
CA ASN A 79 -28.81 3.57 -0.65
C ASN A 79 -29.36 3.02 0.67
N LYS A 80 -28.76 3.35 1.83
CA LYS A 80 -29.15 2.80 3.13
C LYS A 80 -29.03 3.85 4.25
N PRO A 81 -29.92 3.85 5.26
CA PRO A 81 -29.81 4.74 6.40
C PRO A 81 -28.61 4.34 7.28
N LEU A 82 -27.87 5.34 7.78
CA LEU A 82 -26.71 5.13 8.66
C LEU A 82 -27.15 4.87 10.11
N GLN A 83 -26.42 4.01 10.82
CA GLN A 83 -26.67 3.67 12.23
C GLN A 83 -26.02 4.68 13.20
N THR A 84 -26.49 5.92 13.19
CA THR A 84 -25.92 7.02 14.01
C THR A 84 -26.14 6.82 15.52
N GLY A 85 -27.26 6.22 15.92
CA GLY A 85 -27.53 5.92 17.34
C GLY A 85 -26.55 4.90 17.94
N PHE A 86 -26.16 3.90 17.15
CA PHE A 86 -25.14 2.93 17.56
C PHE A 86 -23.77 3.59 17.70
N LEU A 87 -23.41 4.45 16.75
CA LEU A 87 -22.17 5.23 16.81
C LEU A 87 -22.09 6.04 18.10
N TRP A 88 -23.13 6.81 18.42
CA TRP A 88 -23.18 7.63 19.62
C TRP A 88 -23.04 6.80 20.91
N GLY A 89 -23.74 5.66 20.99
CA GLY A 89 -23.64 4.74 22.12
C GLY A 89 -22.25 4.14 22.29
N MET A 90 -21.57 3.81 21.19
CA MET A 90 -20.21 3.28 21.21
C MET A 90 -19.18 4.34 21.62
N GLU A 91 -19.32 5.57 21.15
CA GLU A 91 -18.44 6.67 21.57
C GLU A 91 -18.56 6.94 23.08
N MET A 92 -19.78 6.89 23.61
CA MET A 92 -20.02 7.01 25.05
C MET A 92 -19.38 5.84 25.84
N LEU A 93 -19.50 4.60 25.37
CA LEU A 93 -18.93 3.43 26.06
C LEU A 93 -17.39 3.44 26.09
N LEU A 94 -16.78 3.89 24.99
CA LEU A 94 -15.32 3.91 24.80
C LEU A 94 -14.66 5.18 25.33
N ASP A 95 -15.42 6.08 25.97
CA ASP A 95 -14.90 7.32 26.56
C ASP A 95 -14.13 8.18 25.55
N VAL A 96 -14.76 8.37 24.39
CA VAL A 96 -14.19 9.11 23.27
C VAL A 96 -14.10 10.59 23.61
N LYS A 97 -12.91 11.17 23.40
CA LYS A 97 -12.70 12.62 23.56
C LYS A 97 -13.13 13.36 22.31
N HIS A 98 -14.04 14.32 22.48
CA HIS A 98 -14.53 15.18 21.39
C HIS A 98 -13.64 16.41 21.14
N ARG A 99 -12.73 16.72 22.06
CA ARG A 99 -11.73 17.78 21.92
C ARG A 99 -10.34 17.16 21.96
N LEU A 100 -9.47 17.62 21.06
CA LEU A 100 -8.05 17.33 21.13
C LEU A 100 -7.50 18.13 22.32
N GLY A 101 -7.20 17.46 23.43
CA GLY A 101 -6.52 18.07 24.56
C GLY A 101 -5.02 18.11 24.30
N GLU A 102 -4.35 19.13 24.83
CA GLU A 102 -2.89 19.30 24.70
C GLU A 102 -2.12 18.15 25.38
N ASP A 103 -2.70 17.46 26.36
CA ASP A 103 -2.01 16.39 27.09
C ASP A 103 -1.85 15.06 26.33
N GLU A 104 -2.32 14.96 25.07
CA GLU A 104 -2.14 13.75 24.24
C GLU A 104 -0.94 13.83 23.27
N PHE A 105 -0.09 14.85 23.40
CA PHE A 105 1.09 15.06 22.55
C PHE A 105 2.25 14.10 22.84
N GLU A 106 2.22 13.33 23.93
CA GLU A 106 3.21 12.27 24.21
C GLU A 106 2.76 10.91 23.65
N ARG A 107 2.70 10.77 22.33
CA ARG A 107 2.55 9.44 21.69
C ARG A 107 3.82 9.07 20.95
N ALA A 108 4.85 8.68 21.70
CA ALA A 108 6.01 7.96 21.16
C ALA A 108 5.56 6.77 20.26
N ASP A 109 4.40 6.19 20.56
CA ASP A 109 3.73 5.15 19.79
C ASP A 109 3.42 5.51 18.34
N VAL A 110 3.11 6.78 18.01
CA VAL A 110 2.75 7.17 16.64
C VAL A 110 3.98 7.17 15.74
N HIS A 111 5.08 7.76 16.22
CA HIS A 111 6.34 7.75 15.50
C HIS A 111 6.93 6.33 15.40
N ALA A 112 6.86 5.54 16.47
CA ALA A 112 7.28 4.14 16.46
C ALA A 112 6.46 3.28 15.49
N ALA A 113 5.14 3.49 15.42
CA ALA A 113 4.27 2.79 14.48
C ALA A 113 4.59 3.13 13.02
N ASP A 114 4.84 4.41 12.72
CA ASP A 114 5.19 4.84 11.36
C ASP A 114 6.60 4.36 10.94
N MET A 115 7.56 4.26 11.88
CA MET A 115 8.90 3.71 11.63
C MET A 115 8.86 2.20 11.37
N LEU A 116 8.16 1.43 12.22
CA LEU A 116 8.02 -0.01 12.07
C LEU A 116 7.36 -0.40 10.72
N GLU A 117 6.45 0.45 10.22
CA GLU A 117 5.83 0.21 8.91
C GLU A 117 6.81 0.41 7.73
N GLN A 118 7.69 1.42 7.82
CA GLN A 118 8.73 1.63 6.80
C GLN A 118 9.66 0.41 6.70
N ASP A 119 9.96 -0.21 7.84
CA ASP A 119 10.78 -1.42 7.90
C ASP A 119 10.05 -2.67 7.36
N GLU A 120 8.72 -2.76 7.49
CA GLU A 120 7.95 -3.93 7.04
C GLU A 120 7.77 -4.06 5.52
N ASN A 121 8.11 -3.04 4.71
CA ASN A 121 8.12 -3.11 3.23
C ASN A 121 6.86 -3.77 2.59
N ARG A 122 5.68 -3.55 3.19
CA ARG A 122 4.38 -4.17 2.81
C ARG A 122 3.69 -3.50 1.61
N ASP A 123 4.46 -3.04 0.63
CA ASP A 123 3.94 -2.37 -0.57
C ASP A 123 3.03 -3.26 -1.44
N ALA A 124 3.27 -4.57 -1.45
CA ALA A 124 2.43 -5.53 -2.16
C ALA A 124 1.01 -5.63 -1.56
N ALA A 125 0.87 -5.47 -0.24
CA ALA A 125 -0.42 -5.43 0.43
C ALA A 125 -1.13 -4.09 0.16
N ARG A 126 -0.40 -2.96 0.19
CA ARG A 126 -0.93 -1.63 -0.21
C ARG A 126 -1.55 -1.67 -1.61
N GLN A 127 -0.87 -2.24 -2.60
CA GLN A 127 -1.38 -2.35 -3.96
C GLN A 127 -2.60 -3.28 -4.08
N ARG A 128 -2.63 -4.38 -3.32
CA ARG A 128 -3.79 -5.30 -3.26
C ARG A 128 -5.02 -4.64 -2.64
N PHE A 129 -4.84 -3.85 -1.59
CA PHE A 129 -5.94 -3.13 -0.92
C PHE A 129 -6.42 -1.91 -1.69
N GLN A 130 -5.54 -1.20 -2.41
CA GLN A 130 -5.94 -0.20 -3.39
C GLN A 130 -6.78 -0.84 -4.51
N ARG A 131 -6.36 -2.00 -5.04
CA ARG A 131 -7.14 -2.76 -6.05
C ARG A 131 -8.52 -3.20 -5.53
N GLN A 132 -8.61 -3.70 -4.30
CA GLN A 132 -9.88 -4.12 -3.68
C GLN A 132 -10.87 -2.98 -3.43
N PHE A 133 -10.43 -1.72 -3.37
CA PHE A 133 -11.35 -0.58 -3.26
C PHE A 133 -11.93 -0.13 -4.60
N TRP A 134 -11.26 -0.50 -5.71
CA TRP A 134 -11.64 -0.12 -7.08
C TRP A 134 -12.27 -1.25 -7.90
N GLU A 135 -12.18 -2.49 -7.44
CA GLU A 135 -13.07 -3.57 -7.85
C GLU A 135 -14.19 -3.67 -6.81
N MET A 136 -15.36 -3.11 -7.13
CA MET A 136 -16.57 -3.51 -6.42
C MET A 136 -16.76 -5.00 -6.67
N ILE A 137 -16.56 -5.85 -5.66
CA ILE A 137 -17.07 -7.22 -5.68
C ILE A 137 -18.58 -7.06 -5.55
N PRO A 138 -19.38 -7.40 -6.59
CA PRO A 138 -20.82 -7.42 -6.43
C PRO A 138 -21.15 -8.48 -5.38
N ASP A 139 -21.74 -8.06 -4.27
CA ASP A 139 -22.24 -8.96 -3.21
C ASP A 139 -23.43 -9.79 -3.72
N ASP A 140 -24.04 -9.36 -4.83
CA ASP A 140 -25.13 -10.06 -5.50
C ASP A 140 -24.56 -10.79 -6.72
N GLY A 141 -24.53 -12.12 -6.67
CA GLY A 141 -24.05 -13.02 -7.74
C GLY A 141 -24.82 -12.96 -9.07
N LYS A 142 -25.31 -11.78 -9.50
CA LYS A 142 -25.99 -11.55 -10.77
C LYS A 142 -25.46 -10.32 -11.48
N ALA A 143 -24.78 -10.62 -12.59
CA ALA A 143 -24.74 -9.87 -13.84
C ALA A 143 -23.96 -8.54 -13.91
N ARG A 144 -22.84 -8.66 -14.66
CA ARG A 144 -22.06 -7.65 -15.40
C ARG A 144 -20.99 -6.89 -14.59
N PRO A 145 -19.69 -7.05 -14.94
CA PRO A 145 -18.65 -6.19 -14.40
C PRO A 145 -18.90 -4.76 -14.89
N ARG A 146 -19.33 -3.88 -13.98
CA ARG A 146 -19.41 -2.45 -14.26
C ARG A 146 -17.96 -1.96 -14.38
N ALA A 147 -17.59 -1.45 -15.55
CA ALA A 147 -16.22 -1.01 -15.80
C ALA A 147 -15.80 0.06 -14.77
N PRO A 148 -14.62 -0.07 -14.14
CA PRO A 148 -14.20 0.82 -13.08
C PRO A 148 -14.04 2.27 -13.58
N ILE A 149 -14.62 3.22 -12.84
CA ILE A 149 -14.40 4.66 -13.06
C ILE A 149 -13.06 5.04 -12.46
N LEU A 150 -11.94 4.65 -13.09
CA LEU A 150 -10.63 5.30 -12.89
C LEU A 150 -9.67 4.91 -14.04
N PRO A 151 -9.80 5.54 -15.23
CA PRO A 151 -8.84 5.33 -16.31
C PRO A 151 -7.45 5.89 -15.96
N VAL A 152 -7.36 7.00 -15.22
CA VAL A 152 -6.10 7.75 -15.08
C VAL A 152 -5.09 7.09 -14.15
N ALA A 153 -5.52 6.58 -12.98
CA ALA A 153 -4.60 5.95 -12.03
C ALA A 153 -4.04 4.61 -12.54
N LEU A 154 -4.88 3.81 -13.21
CA LEU A 154 -4.46 2.56 -13.84
C LEU A 154 -3.53 2.81 -15.05
N GLN A 155 -3.83 3.81 -15.87
CA GLN A 155 -2.93 4.24 -16.95
C GLN A 155 -1.60 4.76 -16.41
N HIS A 156 -1.61 5.54 -15.31
CA HIS A 156 -0.39 6.03 -14.66
C HIS A 156 0.44 4.87 -14.10
N ALA A 157 -0.16 3.94 -13.35
CA ALA A 157 0.52 2.77 -12.82
C ALA A 157 1.11 1.89 -13.93
N LYS A 158 0.36 1.70 -15.03
CA LYS A 158 0.84 0.98 -16.22
C LYS A 158 2.04 1.68 -16.85
N ARG A 159 1.97 3.00 -17.07
CA ARG A 159 3.09 3.80 -17.60
C ARG A 159 4.31 3.76 -16.70
N VAL A 160 4.14 3.78 -15.38
CA VAL A 160 5.24 3.70 -14.42
C VAL A 160 5.90 2.32 -14.48
N ALA A 161 5.11 1.23 -14.50
CA ALA A 161 5.64 -0.12 -14.65
C ALA A 161 6.38 -0.33 -15.99
N GLU A 162 5.84 0.20 -17.09
CA GLU A 162 6.48 0.20 -18.41
C GLU A 162 7.81 0.98 -18.39
N ARG A 163 7.85 2.16 -17.76
CA ARG A 163 9.09 2.94 -17.59
C ARG A 163 10.15 2.20 -16.78
N HIS A 164 9.76 1.56 -15.67
CA HIS A 164 10.70 0.78 -14.86
C HIS A 164 11.23 -0.44 -15.62
N ALA A 165 10.38 -1.12 -16.39
CA ALA A 165 10.80 -2.22 -17.24
C ALA A 165 11.76 -1.75 -18.34
N GLN A 166 11.46 -0.64 -19.01
CA GLN A 166 12.33 -0.02 -20.02
C GLN A 166 13.67 0.40 -19.42
N ALA A 167 13.67 1.13 -18.30
CA ALA A 167 14.90 1.54 -17.63
C ALA A 167 15.75 0.32 -17.21
N ALA A 168 15.12 -0.76 -16.74
CA ALA A 168 15.84 -1.99 -16.42
C ALA A 168 16.45 -2.67 -17.66
N GLU A 169 15.77 -2.65 -18.81
CA GLU A 169 16.33 -3.13 -20.09
C GLU A 169 17.44 -2.21 -20.60
N ASP A 170 17.29 -0.90 -20.49
CA ASP A 170 18.30 0.09 -20.88
C ASP A 170 19.58 -0.08 -20.05
N HIS A 171 19.44 -0.29 -18.74
CA HIS A 171 20.57 -0.60 -17.87
C HIS A 171 21.29 -1.90 -18.27
N LYS A 172 20.55 -2.94 -18.70
CA LYS A 172 21.16 -4.20 -19.19
C LYS A 172 21.83 -4.05 -20.55
N SER A 173 21.35 -3.12 -21.39
CA SER A 173 21.90 -2.85 -22.71
C SER A 173 23.23 -2.07 -22.68
N ASN A 174 23.61 -1.54 -21.51
CA ASN A 174 24.82 -0.75 -21.35
C ASN A 174 26.07 -1.60 -21.70
N PRO A 175 26.88 -1.18 -22.71
CA PRO A 175 28.07 -1.92 -23.15
C PRO A 175 29.11 -2.15 -22.06
N ARG A 176 29.10 -1.33 -21.00
CA ARG A 176 30.00 -1.47 -19.85
C ARG A 176 29.63 -2.66 -18.94
N LEU A 177 28.35 -3.04 -18.89
CA LEU A 177 27.86 -4.16 -18.09
C LEU A 177 27.89 -5.48 -18.86
N MET A 178 27.45 -5.46 -20.13
CA MET A 178 27.58 -6.55 -21.09
C MET A 178 28.31 -6.10 -22.35
N PRO A 179 29.62 -6.40 -22.49
CA PRO A 179 30.34 -6.11 -23.72
C PRO A 179 29.82 -7.01 -24.85
N ARG A 180 29.42 -6.39 -25.97
CA ARG A 180 28.99 -7.12 -27.16
C ARG A 180 30.21 -7.43 -28.02
N PHE A 181 30.50 -8.71 -28.20
CA PHE A 181 31.58 -9.15 -29.08
C PHE A 181 31.15 -8.94 -30.55
N LYS A 182 32.09 -8.49 -31.39
CA LYS A 182 31.85 -8.35 -32.83
C LYS A 182 31.86 -9.72 -33.48
N ASP A 183 30.94 -9.94 -34.41
CA ASP A 183 30.91 -11.16 -35.20
C ASP A 183 32.21 -11.29 -36.01
N SER A 184 32.86 -12.45 -35.91
CA SER A 184 34.04 -12.80 -36.68
C SER A 184 33.66 -13.77 -37.81
N ARG A 185 34.63 -14.12 -38.67
CA ARG A 185 34.40 -15.10 -39.74
C ARG A 185 33.96 -16.47 -39.21
N THR A 186 34.33 -16.80 -37.97
CA THR A 186 34.05 -18.08 -37.31
C THR A 186 32.95 -17.99 -36.25
N ILE A 187 32.73 -16.83 -35.64
CA ILE A 187 31.75 -16.62 -34.57
C ILE A 187 30.67 -15.66 -35.08
N LYS A 188 29.44 -16.14 -35.22
CA LYS A 188 28.28 -15.32 -35.58
C LYS A 188 27.27 -15.32 -34.45
N SER A 189 26.86 -14.14 -34.02
CA SER A 189 25.82 -14.00 -33.01
C SER A 189 24.48 -14.50 -33.56
N PRO A 190 23.73 -15.30 -32.79
CA PRO A 190 22.42 -15.78 -33.22
C PRO A 190 21.45 -14.60 -33.37
N ARG A 191 20.77 -14.49 -34.54
CA ARG A 191 19.79 -13.42 -34.79
C ARG A 191 18.42 -13.68 -34.18
N ALA A 192 18.06 -14.95 -34.00
CA ALA A 192 16.77 -15.36 -33.46
C ALA A 192 16.87 -15.63 -31.96
N LYS A 193 15.89 -15.15 -31.19
CA LYS A 193 15.81 -15.30 -29.73
C LYS A 193 15.62 -16.75 -29.28
N VAL A 194 15.01 -17.58 -30.12
CA VAL A 194 14.82 -19.01 -29.87
C VAL A 194 15.41 -19.76 -31.04
N GLN A 195 16.33 -20.69 -30.76
CA GLN A 195 16.91 -21.59 -31.74
C GLN A 195 16.51 -23.02 -31.41
N THR A 196 15.91 -23.71 -32.36
CA THR A 196 15.58 -25.13 -32.21
C THR A 196 16.60 -25.94 -33.00
N VAL A 197 17.25 -26.89 -32.32
CA VAL A 197 18.17 -27.84 -32.95
C VAL A 197 17.51 -29.21 -32.95
N GLU A 198 17.23 -29.73 -34.15
CA GLU A 198 16.63 -31.03 -34.36
C GLU A 198 17.69 -32.01 -34.91
N ARG A 199 17.78 -33.20 -34.34
CA ARG A 199 18.66 -34.28 -34.82
C ARG A 199 17.87 -35.59 -34.83
N SER A 200 18.00 -36.37 -35.91
CA SER A 200 17.29 -37.64 -36.06
C SER A 200 17.58 -38.59 -34.89
N GLY A 201 16.52 -39.11 -34.25
CA GLY A 201 16.62 -40.02 -33.11
C GLY A 201 16.82 -39.35 -31.74
N ARG A 202 16.74 -38.01 -31.64
CA ARG A 202 16.76 -37.27 -30.37
C ARG A 202 15.64 -36.21 -30.30
N PRO A 203 15.11 -35.91 -29.11
CA PRO A 203 14.16 -34.81 -28.95
C PRO A 203 14.77 -33.46 -29.37
N PRO A 204 13.96 -32.53 -29.91
CA PRO A 204 14.41 -31.19 -30.27
C PRO A 204 14.88 -30.42 -29.02
N VAL A 205 16.01 -29.72 -29.14
CA VAL A 205 16.55 -28.86 -28.07
C VAL A 205 16.31 -27.41 -28.44
N HIS A 206 15.66 -26.66 -27.55
CA HIS A 206 15.42 -25.22 -27.70
C HIS A 206 16.43 -24.42 -26.89
N PHE A 207 17.24 -23.62 -27.58
CA PHE A 207 18.11 -22.62 -26.98
C PHE A 207 17.37 -21.28 -26.96
N VAL A 208 17.04 -20.79 -25.78
CA VAL A 208 16.40 -19.48 -25.59
C VAL A 208 17.44 -18.49 -25.10
N ASP A 209 17.69 -17.45 -25.89
CA ASP A 209 18.50 -16.32 -25.45
C ASP A 209 17.71 -15.50 -24.43
N VAL A 210 18.16 -15.59 -23.18
CA VAL A 210 17.59 -14.87 -22.04
C VAL A 210 18.22 -13.49 -21.84
N GLY A 211 19.25 -13.13 -22.62
CA GLY A 211 19.95 -11.85 -22.54
C GLY A 211 20.41 -11.52 -21.11
N GLY A 212 20.26 -10.25 -20.72
CA GLY A 212 20.59 -9.76 -19.37
C GLY A 212 19.51 -9.99 -18.30
N LYS A 213 18.51 -10.86 -18.54
CA LYS A 213 17.36 -11.03 -17.64
C LYS A 213 17.74 -11.45 -16.21
N PHE A 214 18.82 -12.21 -16.07
CA PHE A 214 19.31 -12.73 -14.79
C PHE A 214 20.58 -12.03 -14.29
N ILE A 215 20.92 -10.88 -14.88
CA ILE A 215 22.09 -10.10 -14.45
C ILE A 215 21.67 -9.16 -13.33
N ASP A 216 22.28 -9.32 -12.16
CA ASP A 216 22.21 -8.33 -11.10
C ASP A 216 23.14 -7.15 -11.43
N VAL A 217 22.53 -6.01 -11.77
CA VAL A 217 23.23 -4.78 -12.15
C VAL A 217 24.13 -4.28 -11.01
N GLN A 218 23.66 -4.38 -9.76
CA GLN A 218 24.39 -3.87 -8.59
C GLN A 218 25.63 -4.72 -8.32
N GLU A 219 25.49 -6.03 -8.39
CA GLU A 219 26.61 -6.95 -8.22
C GLU A 219 27.67 -6.75 -9.32
N ARG A 220 27.23 -6.55 -10.57
CA ARG A 220 28.14 -6.32 -11.71
C ARG A 220 28.90 -5.00 -11.57
N LEU A 221 28.24 -3.91 -11.16
CA LEU A 221 28.87 -2.62 -10.89
C LEU A 221 29.90 -2.74 -9.76
N ARG A 222 29.57 -3.47 -8.68
CA ARG A 222 30.49 -3.72 -7.57
C ARG A 222 31.77 -4.45 -8.03
N ARG A 223 31.65 -5.46 -8.89
CA ARG A 223 32.81 -6.19 -9.45
C ARG A 223 33.67 -5.31 -10.36
N LEU A 224 33.06 -4.45 -11.17
CA LEU A 224 33.80 -3.51 -12.03
C LEU A 224 34.60 -2.50 -11.19
N ALA A 225 34.00 -1.95 -10.13
CA ALA A 225 34.68 -1.03 -9.22
C ALA A 225 35.85 -1.69 -8.46
N LEU A 226 35.76 -2.99 -8.15
CA LEU A 226 36.87 -3.76 -7.58
C LEU A 226 38.00 -4.03 -8.58
N ALA A 227 37.69 -4.19 -9.87
CA ALA A 227 38.67 -4.45 -10.92
C ALA A 227 39.41 -3.19 -11.39
N GLU A 228 38.85 -2.00 -11.14
CA GLU A 228 39.48 -0.70 -11.42
C GLU A 228 40.43 -0.24 -10.30
N ARG A 229 40.53 -1.00 -9.20
CA ARG A 229 41.37 -0.71 -8.02
C ARG A 229 42.63 -1.57 -8.01
#